data_AF-A0A2N3E1A4-F1
#
_entry.id   AF-A0A2N3E1A4-F1
#
_cell.length_a   1.000
_cell.length_b   1.000
_cell.length_c   1.000
_cell.angle_alpha   90.00
_cell.angle_beta   90.00
_cell.angle_gamma   90.00
#
_symmetry.space_group_name_H-M   'P 1'
#
loop_
_entity.id
_entity.type
_entity.pdbx_description
1 polymer ?
#
loop_
_entity_poly.entity_id
_entity_poly.type
_entity_poly.pdbx_seq_one_letter_code
_entity_poly.pdbx_strand_id
1 'polypeptide(L)' 'MRAAIFRDGDLVADTVPDPEPQAGQVVVKTLACGICGSDLHAFHHADEMV' A
#
# COMPACT_ATOMS: atom_id res chain seq x y z
N MET A 1 -0.33 11.38 4.63
CA MET A 1 0.37 10.32 5.38
C MET A 1 1.58 9.76 4.64
N ARG A 2 2.57 9.23 5.36
CA ARG A 2 3.67 8.43 4.76
C ARG A 2 3.17 7.03 4.41
N ALA A 3 3.57 6.50 3.26
CA ALA A 3 3.17 5.19 2.74
C ALA A 3 4.32 4.48 2.03
N ALA A 4 4.24 3.16 1.92
CA ALA A 4 5.08 2.35 1.03
C ALA A 4 4.29 2.12 -0.27
N ILE A 5 4.89 2.44 -1.42
CA ILE A 5 4.19 2.55 -2.71
C ILE A 5 4.95 1.74 -3.75
N PHE A 6 4.26 0.82 -4.44
CA PHE A 6 4.79 0.25 -5.68
C PHE A 6 4.70 1.29 -6.80
N ARG A 7 5.85 1.70 -7.32
CA ARG A 7 5.97 2.71 -8.38
C ARG A 7 7.13 2.35 -9.29
N ASP A 8 6.86 2.29 -10.60
CA ASP A 8 7.86 2.03 -11.63
C ASP A 8 8.71 0.76 -11.38
N GLY A 9 8.07 -0.29 -10.88
CA GLY A 9 8.73 -1.58 -10.59
C GLY A 9 9.53 -1.63 -9.29
N ASP A 10 9.45 -0.58 -8.45
CA ASP A 10 10.15 -0.51 -7.16
C ASP A 10 9.20 -0.16 -6.00
N LEU A 11 9.65 -0.41 -4.76
CA LEU A 11 8.92 -0.07 -3.54
C LEU A 11 9.54 1.19 -2.91
N VAL A 12 8.83 2.31 -3.04
CA VAL A 12 9.28 3.62 -2.53
C VAL A 12 8.50 4.05 -1.30
N ALA A 13 9.19 4.68 -0.34
CA ALA A 13 8.55 5.34 0.79
C ALA A 13 8.32 6.81 0.47
N ASP A 14 7.06 7.24 0.39
CA ASP A 14 6.69 8.60 -0.02
C ASP A 14 5.45 9.09 0.75
N THR A 15 5.03 10.33 0.52
CA THR A 15 3.84 10.92 1.12
C THR A 15 2.68 10.96 0.13
N VAL A 16 1.50 10.53 0.61
CA VAL A 16 0.23 10.65 -0.10
C VAL A 16 -0.75 11.49 0.74
N PRO A 17 -1.81 12.07 0.15
CA PRO A 17 -2.87 12.72 0.92
C PRO A 17 -3.45 11.77 1.97
N ASP A 18 -3.89 12.32 3.10
CA ASP A 18 -4.63 11.52 4.07
C ASP A 18 -6.00 11.12 3.46
N PRO A 19 -6.44 9.86 3.64
CA PRO A 19 -7.71 9.40 3.08
C PRO A 19 -8.89 10.09 3.78
N GLU A 20 -9.89 10.47 3.01
CA GLU A 20 -11.19 10.95 3.52
C GLU A 20 -12.20 9.79 3.46
N PRO A 21 -12.84 9.42 4.60
CA PRO A 21 -13.75 8.28 4.61
C PRO A 21 -15.07 8.62 3.91
N GLN A 22 -15.57 7.68 3.11
CA GLN A 22 -16.93 7.73 2.57
C GLN A 22 -17.94 7.07 3.53
N ALA A 23 -19.23 7.13 3.18
CA ALA A 23 -20.27 6.47 3.96
C ALA A 23 -19.99 4.97 4.13
N GLY A 24 -19.93 4.52 5.39
CA GLY A 24 -19.63 3.13 5.75
C GLY A 24 -18.13 2.79 5.86
N GLN A 25 -17.23 3.74 5.63
CA GLN A 25 -15.78 3.56 5.79
C GLN A 25 -15.26 4.16 7.10
N VAL A 26 -14.08 3.69 7.54
CA VAL A 26 -13.36 4.24 8.69
C VAL A 26 -11.89 4.47 8.32
N VAL A 27 -11.31 5.55 8.83
CA VAL A 27 -9.86 5.80 8.73
C VAL A 27 -9.19 5.30 10.00
N VAL A 28 -8.14 4.49 9.83
CA VAL A 28 -7.37 3.94 10.94
C VAL A 28 -5.94 4.48 10.93
N LYS A 29 -5.39 4.72 12.12
CA LYS A 29 -3.96 5.00 12.28
C LYS A 29 -3.21 3.69 12.44
N THR A 30 -2.51 3.26 11.40
CA THR A 30 -1.68 2.05 11.43
C THR A 30 -0.54 2.22 12.44
N LEU A 31 -0.50 1.34 13.46
CA LEU A 31 0.59 1.31 14.45
C LEU A 31 1.71 0.34 14.05
N ALA A 32 1.33 -0.77 13.42
CA ALA A 32 2.23 -1.78 12.87
C ALA A 32 1.56 -2.49 11.69
N CYS A 33 2.34 -2.91 10.71
CA CYS A 33 1.90 -3.70 9.56
C CYS A 33 3.00 -4.73 9.25
N GLY A 34 2.62 -6.01 9.21
CA GLY A 34 3.55 -7.08 8.84
C GLY A 34 3.63 -7.21 7.31
N ILE A 35 4.77 -7.69 6.82
CA ILE A 35 4.93 -8.06 5.41
C ILE A 35 4.59 -9.54 5.27
N CYS A 36 3.58 -9.83 4.45
CA CYS A 36 3.21 -11.18 4.08
C CYS A 36 3.99 -11.64 2.83
N GLY A 37 4.13 -12.95 2.63
CA GLY A 37 4.68 -13.47 1.38
C GLY A 37 3.89 -13.01 0.13
N SER A 38 2.57 -12.82 0.26
CA SER A 38 1.74 -12.30 -0.83
C SER A 38 2.15 -10.90 -1.31
N ASP A 39 2.67 -10.06 -0.41
CA ASP A 39 3.13 -8.72 -0.78
C ASP A 39 4.36 -8.79 -1.68
N LEU A 40 5.26 -9.77 -1.42
CA LEU A 40 6.42 -10.03 -2.26
C LEU A 40 6.03 -10.64 -3.61
N HIS A 41 5.06 -11.56 -3.62
CA HIS A 41 4.52 -12.09 -4.87
C HIS A 41 3.90 -10.98 -5.74
N ALA A 42 3.14 -10.06 -5.13
CA ALA A 42 2.62 -8.90 -5.84
C ALA A 42 3.75 -7.98 -6.31
N PHE A 43 4.76 -7.71 -5.48
CA PHE A 43 5.89 -6.87 -5.86
C PHE A 43 6.63 -7.39 -7.11
N HIS A 44 6.82 -8.70 -7.22
CA HIS A 44 7.57 -9.31 -8.32
C HIS A 44 6.75 -9.57 -9.59
N HIS A 45 5.43 -9.70 -9.48
CA HIS A 45 4.57 -10.21 -10.56
C HIS A 45 3.32 -9.37 -10.81
N ALA A 46 3.21 -8.15 -10.28
CA ALA A 46 2.00 -7.33 -10.41
C ALA A 46 1.59 -7.10 -11.88
N ASP A 47 2.55 -7.00 -12.78
CA ASP A 47 2.33 -6.84 -14.22
C ASP A 47 1.76 -8.09 -14.91
N GLU A 48 1.92 -9.27 -14.30
CA GLU A 48 1.36 -10.55 -14.76
C GLU A 48 -0.05 -10.83 -14.19
N MET A 49 -0.54 -10.01 -13.25
CA MET A 49 -1.81 -10.22 -12.54
C MET A 49 -3.04 -9.58 -13.23
N VAL A 50 -2.88 -8.97 -14.40
CA VAL A 50 -3.93 -8.23 -15.15
C VAL A 50 -4.29 -8.84 -16.50
#